data_AF-A0A536S0T2-F1
#
_entry.id   AF-A0A536S0T2-F1
#
_cell.length_a   1.000
_cell.length_b   1.000
_cell.length_c   1.000
_cell.angle_alpha   90.00
_cell.angle_beta   90.00
_cell.angle_gamma   90.00
#
_symmetry.space_group_name_H-M   'P 1'
#
loop_
_entity.id
_entity.type
_entity.pdbx_description
1 polymer ?
#
loop_
_entity_poly.entity_id
_entity_poly.type
_entity_poly.pdbx_seq_one_letter_code
_entity_poly.pdbx_strand_id
1 'polypeptide(L)'
;MALVRCPRCLAEDISADAHPSRRLVDGRAKPFLVCRDCFRAAELEFRISCEAAGVAYAPLPIRDALGTLRDFYRERVAAAPDDVRVRSALDDVERRLAIGAVDS
;
A
#
# COMPACT_ATOMS: atom_id res chain seq x y z
N MET A 1 16.75 -8.70 8.15
CA MET A 1 15.60 -8.22 7.34
C MET A 1 16.12 -7.24 6.31
N ALA A 2 15.82 -7.42 5.02
CA ALA A 2 16.12 -6.37 4.04
C ALA A 2 15.23 -5.16 4.34
N LEU A 3 15.83 -3.98 4.46
CA LEU A 3 15.11 -2.73 4.67
C LEU A 3 14.19 -2.46 3.47
N VAL A 4 12.91 -2.19 3.74
CA VAL A 4 11.99 -1.75 2.69
C VAL A 4 12.03 -0.23 2.66
N ARG A 5 12.69 0.33 1.64
CA ARG A 5 12.78 1.78 1.47
C ARG A 5 11.58 2.31 0.71
N CYS A 6 11.15 3.53 1.03
CA CYS A 6 10.16 4.23 0.22
C CYS A 6 10.76 4.50 -1.17
N PRO A 7 10.15 4.05 -2.28
CA PRO A 7 10.70 4.25 -3.62
C PRO A 7 10.62 5.71 -4.09
N ARG A 8 9.87 6.57 -3.38
CA ARG A 8 9.73 8.00 -3.71
C ARG A 8 10.74 8.88 -2.99
N CYS A 9 10.81 8.78 -1.65
CA CYS A 9 11.65 9.66 -0.83
C CYS A 9 12.87 8.97 -0.20
N LEU A 10 13.05 7.66 -0.43
CA LEU A 10 14.14 6.85 0.12
C LEU A 10 14.17 6.71 1.65
N ALA A 11 13.07 7.06 2.34
CA ALA A 11 12.88 6.78 3.77
C ALA A 11 13.27 5.32 4.08
N GLU A 12 14.06 5.13 5.13
CA GLU A 12 14.88 3.93 5.28
C GLU A 12 14.11 2.65 5.57
N ASP A 13 13.00 2.74 6.31
CA ASP A 13 12.19 1.57 6.67
C ASP A 13 10.69 1.90 6.70
N ILE A 14 9.97 1.45 5.67
CA ILE A 14 8.50 1.50 5.60
C ILE A 14 7.85 0.16 5.99
N SER A 15 8.61 -0.81 6.50
CA SER A 15 8.13 -2.20 6.70
C SER A 15 6.90 -2.32 7.61
N ALA A 16 6.61 -1.31 8.43
CA ALA A 16 5.45 -1.26 9.34
C ALA A 16 4.55 -0.01 9.15
N ASP A 17 4.84 0.86 8.18
CA ASP A 17 4.04 2.07 7.87
C ASP A 17 3.88 2.26 6.35
N ALA A 18 3.81 1.14 5.64
CA ALA A 18 3.61 1.11 4.20
C ALA A 18 2.19 1.55 3.84
N HIS A 19 2.06 2.25 2.72
CA HIS A 19 0.79 2.71 2.18
C HIS A 19 0.68 2.29 0.71
N PRO A 20 -0.42 1.62 0.31
CA PRO A 20 -0.60 1.18 -1.06
C PRO A 20 -0.94 2.37 -1.95
N SER A 21 -0.12 2.59 -2.97
CA SER A 21 -0.40 3.51 -4.06
C SER A 21 -0.29 2.80 -5.39
N ARG A 22 -0.53 3.51 -6.50
CA ARG A 22 -0.57 2.95 -7.84
C ARG A 22 0.21 3.80 -8.81
N ARG A 23 0.76 3.16 -9.83
CA ARG A 23 1.33 3.83 -11.00
C ARG A 23 0.77 3.20 -12.26
N LEU A 24 0.73 3.94 -13.36
CA LEU A 24 0.45 3.35 -14.66
C LEU A 24 1.72 2.73 -15.23
N VAL A 25 1.63 1.48 -15.66
CA VAL A 25 2.66 0.76 -16.40
C VAL A 25 1.97 0.15 -17.61
N ASP A 26 2.38 0.54 -18.82
CA ASP A 26 1.79 0.08 -20.08
C ASP A 26 0.25 0.24 -20.11
N GLY A 27 -0.24 1.39 -19.64
CA GLY A 27 -1.67 1.70 -19.56
C GLY A 27 -2.44 0.96 -18.46
N ARG A 28 -1.77 0.17 -17.61
CA ARG A 28 -2.39 -0.60 -16.52
C ARG A 28 -1.96 -0.08 -15.15
N ALA A 29 -2.92 0.03 -14.24
CA ALA A 29 -2.61 0.33 -12.84
C ALA A 29 -1.83 -0.81 -12.19
N LYS A 30 -0.67 -0.51 -11.61
CA LYS A 30 0.14 -1.44 -10.84
C LYS A 30 0.33 -0.91 -9.41
N PRO A 31 0.04 -1.73 -8.38
CA PRO A 31 0.24 -1.31 -7.01
C PRO A 31 1.73 -1.23 -6.67
N PHE A 32 2.08 -0.34 -5.75
CA PHE A 32 3.37 -0.29 -5.08
C PHE A 32 3.18 0.35 -3.70
N LEU A 33 4.20 0.23 -2.84
CA LEU A 33 4.14 0.72 -1.46
C LEU A 33 5.02 1.94 -1.27
N VAL A 34 4.51 2.93 -0.55
CA VAL A 34 5.22 4.17 -0.17
C VAL A 34 5.09 4.41 1.33
N CYS A 35 5.88 5.34 1.88
CA CYS A 35 5.64 5.81 3.25
C CYS A 35 4.37 6.68 3.32
N ARG A 36 3.87 6.88 4.54
CA ARG A 36 2.72 7.75 4.85
C ARG A 36 2.82 9.14 4.21
N ASP A 37 3.96 9.79 4.33
CA ASP A 37 4.15 11.16 3.85
C ASP A 37 4.11 11.25 2.31
N CYS A 38 4.45 10.16 1.64
CA CYS A 38 4.48 10.08 0.18
C CYS A 38 3.14 9.66 -0.42
N PHE A 39 2.23 9.08 0.36
CA PHE A 39 0.98 8.49 -0.14
C PHE A 39 0.13 9.49 -0.95
N ARG A 40 -0.10 10.69 -0.41
CA ARG A 40 -0.95 11.69 -1.08
C ARG A 40 -0.35 12.16 -2.40
N ALA A 41 0.95 12.36 -2.43
CA ALA A 41 1.65 12.78 -3.65
C ALA A 41 1.67 11.66 -4.70
N ALA A 42 1.88 10.41 -4.28
CA ALA A 42 1.85 9.25 -5.17
C ALA A 42 0.46 9.02 -5.80
N GLU A 43 -0.63 9.16 -5.03
CA GLU A 43 -2.00 9.08 -5.59
C GLU A 43 -2.32 10.24 -6.54
N LEU A 44 -1.77 11.44 -6.29
CA LEU A 44 -1.94 12.57 -7.21
C LEU A 44 -1.21 12.31 -8.54
N GLU A 45 0.02 11.81 -8.49
CA GLU A 45 0.77 11.43 -9.70
C GLU A 45 0.07 10.34 -10.50
N PHE A 46 -0.53 9.36 -9.81
CA PHE A 46 -1.33 8.34 -10.47
C PHE A 46 -2.51 8.96 -11.22
N ARG A 47 -3.24 9.89 -10.60
CA ARG A 47 -4.35 10.60 -11.24
C ARG A 47 -3.89 11.39 -12.47
N ILE A 48 -2.79 12.14 -12.35
CA ILE A 48 -2.21 12.89 -13.47
C ILE A 48 -1.81 11.95 -14.61
N SER A 49 -1.22 10.81 -14.29
CA SER A 49 -0.85 9.80 -15.29
C SER A 49 -2.07 9.23 -16.01
N CYS A 50 -3.15 8.94 -15.29
CA CYS A 50 -4.41 8.49 -15.87
C CYS A 50 -4.98 9.51 -16.84
N GLU A 51 -5.03 10.78 -16.45
CA GLU A 51 -5.50 11.87 -17.29
C GLU A 51 -4.66 12.00 -18.57
N ALA A 52 -3.33 12.01 -18.45
CA ALA A 52 -2.42 12.11 -19.58
C ALA A 52 -2.53 10.92 -20.55
N ALA A 53 -2.89 9.73 -20.04
CA ALA A 53 -3.03 8.51 -20.84
C ALA A 53 -4.46 8.29 -21.37
N GLY A 54 -5.42 9.19 -21.08
CA GLY A 54 -6.83 8.99 -21.41
C GLY A 54 -7.47 7.79 -20.70
N VAL A 55 -6.91 7.36 -19.57
CA VAL A 55 -7.39 6.24 -18.75
C VAL A 55 -8.30 6.80 -17.66
N ALA A 56 -9.46 6.19 -17.46
CA ALA A 56 -10.36 6.59 -16.38
C ALA A 56 -9.71 6.37 -15.00
N TYR A 57 -9.60 7.44 -14.22
CA TYR A 57 -9.14 7.35 -12.83
C TYR A 57 -10.26 6.85 -11.91
N ALA A 58 -9.91 5.93 -11.02
CA ALA A 58 -10.76 5.53 -9.90
C ALA A 58 -9.93 5.41 -8.60
N PRO A 59 -10.44 5.86 -7.44
CA PRO A 59 -9.83 5.56 -6.14
C PRO A 59 -9.69 4.05 -5.92
N LEU A 60 -8.64 3.62 -5.20
CA LEU A 60 -8.48 2.22 -4.84
C LEU A 60 -9.56 1.86 -3.80
N PRO A 61 -10.36 0.81 -4.02
CA PRO A 61 -11.28 0.34 -2.99
C PRO A 61 -10.52 0.02 -1.70
N ILE A 62 -11.07 0.44 -0.56
CA ILE A 62 -10.40 0.27 0.74
C ILE A 62 -10.07 -1.19 1.04
N ARG A 63 -10.92 -2.14 0.60
CA ARG A 63 -10.69 -3.58 0.79
C ARG A 63 -9.50 -4.09 -0.02
N ASP A 64 -9.34 -3.62 -1.26
CA ASP A 64 -8.20 -3.97 -2.11
C ASP A 64 -6.90 -3.38 -1.54
N ALA A 65 -6.95 -2.15 -1.02
CA ALA A 65 -5.84 -1.52 -0.32
C ALA A 65 -5.41 -2.32 0.92
N LEU A 66 -6.38 -2.71 1.75
CA LEU A 66 -6.12 -3.54 2.94
C LEU A 66 -5.62 -4.94 2.56
N GLY A 67 -6.14 -5.55 1.49
CA GLY A 67 -5.65 -6.83 0.97
C GLY A 67 -4.18 -6.76 0.55
N THR A 68 -3.80 -5.71 -0.19
CA THR A 68 -2.40 -5.46 -0.59
C THR A 68 -1.49 -5.32 0.63
N LEU A 69 -1.92 -4.60 1.66
CA LEU A 69 -1.15 -4.42 2.89
C LEU A 69 -1.02 -5.73 3.69
N ARG A 70 -2.09 -6.51 3.79
CA ARG A 70 -2.07 -7.81 4.47
C ARG A 70 -1.04 -8.73 3.85
N ASP A 71 -1.04 -8.84 2.53
CA ASP A 71 -0.15 -9.75 1.81
C ASP A 71 1.31 -9.31 1.99
N PHE A 72 1.59 -8.00 1.89
CA PHE A 72 2.90 -7.42 2.21
C PHE A 72 3.34 -7.71 3.65
N TYR A 73 2.49 -7.46 4.65
CA TYR A 73 2.87 -7.68 6.05
C TYR A 73 3.05 -9.16 6.38
N ARG A 74 2.31 -10.08 5.75
CA ARG A 74 2.51 -11.53 5.88
C ARG A 74 3.89 -11.96 5.37
N GLU A 75 4.29 -11.50 4.19
CA GLU A 75 5.65 -11.72 3.67
C GLU A 75 6.69 -11.14 4.63
N ARG A 76 6.40 -9.97 5.22
CA ARG A 76 7.31 -9.35 6.17
C ARG A 76 7.46 -10.15 7.46
N VAL A 77 6.36 -10.62 8.04
CA VAL A 77 6.37 -11.49 9.22
C VAL A 77 7.14 -12.79 8.93
N ALA A 78 6.91 -13.42 7.78
CA ALA A 78 7.63 -14.65 7.41
C ALA A 78 9.15 -14.46 7.36
N ALA A 79 9.61 -13.30 6.87
CA ALA A 79 11.03 -12.99 6.75
C ALA A 79 11.66 -12.35 8.00
N ALA A 80 10.86 -11.88 8.96
CA ALA A 80 11.32 -11.28 10.21
C ALA A 80 10.28 -11.52 11.32
N PRO A 81 10.15 -12.76 11.81
CA PRO A 81 9.07 -13.16 12.71
C PRO A 81 9.13 -12.47 14.07
N ASP A 82 10.26 -11.85 14.43
CA ASP A 82 10.46 -11.14 15.70
C ASP A 82 10.17 -9.64 15.60
N ASP A 83 9.90 -9.08 14.42
CA ASP A 83 9.56 -7.65 14.28
C ASP A 83 8.11 -7.40 14.75
N VAL A 84 7.99 -6.94 15.99
CA VAL A 84 6.70 -6.62 16.63
C VAL A 84 5.94 -5.49 15.94
N ARG A 85 6.63 -4.57 15.24
CA ARG A 85 5.99 -3.45 14.54
C ARG A 85 5.20 -3.96 13.34
N VAL A 86 5.83 -4.83 12.55
CA VAL A 86 5.21 -5.46 11.37
C VAL A 86 4.02 -6.32 11.79
N ARG A 87 4.16 -7.10 12.87
CA ARG A 87 3.06 -7.94 13.40
C ARG A 87 1.88 -7.10 13.88
N SER A 88 2.14 -6.02 14.62
CA SER A 88 1.08 -5.09 15.04
C SER A 88 0.36 -4.46 13.84
N ALA A 89 1.10 -4.08 12.79
CA ALA A 89 0.52 -3.57 11.55
C ALA A 89 -0.33 -4.62 10.81
N LEU A 90 0.12 -5.88 10.77
CA LEU A 90 -0.65 -6.99 10.22
C LEU A 90 -1.95 -7.20 11.01
N ASP A 91 -1.88 -7.26 12.34
CA ASP A 91 -3.04 -7.46 13.21
C ASP A 91 -4.08 -6.35 13.03
N ASP A 92 -3.64 -5.09 12.86
CA ASP A 92 -4.54 -3.97 12.58
C ASP A 92 -5.24 -4.11 11.22
N VAL A 93 -4.50 -4.48 10.18
CA VAL A 93 -5.07 -4.69 8.84
C VAL A 93 -6.06 -5.86 8.84
N GLU A 94 -5.71 -6.98 9.46
CA GLU A 94 -6.58 -8.15 9.54
C GLU A 94 -7.84 -7.86 10.35
N ARG A 95 -7.74 -7.08 11.44
CA ARG A 95 -8.90 -6.59 12.20
C ARG A 95 -9.82 -5.74 11.35
N ARG A 96 -9.29 -4.79 10.57
CA ARG A 96 -10.09 -3.93 9.66
C ARG A 96 -10.75 -4.73 8.55
N LEU A 97 -10.08 -5.75 8.03
CA LEU A 97 -10.65 -6.67 7.03
C LEU A 97 -11.77 -7.52 7.62
N ALA A 98 -11.70 -7.88 8.91
CA ALA A 98 -12.72 -8.66 9.60
C ALA A 98 -14.00 -7.87 9.91
N ILE A 99 -13.93 -6.54 10.03
CA ILE A 99 -15.12 -5.69 10.09
C ILE A 99 -15.84 -5.86 8.74
N GLY A 100 -17.04 -6.42 8.73
CA GLY A 100 -17.82 -6.62 7.49
C GLY A 100 -18.04 -5.32 6.72
N ALA A 101 -18.45 -5.42 5.45
CA ALA A 101 -19.03 -4.27 4.77
C ALA A 101 -20.29 -3.86 5.56
N VAL A 102 -20.36 -2.61 6.00
CA VAL A 102 -21.64 -2.07 6.44
C VAL A 102 -22.45 -1.93 5.15
N ASP A 103 -23.47 -2.76 4.99
CA ASP A 103 -24.41 -2.64 3.88
C ASP A 103 -24.87 -1.18 3.80
N SER A 104 -24.58 -0.51 2.68
CA SER A 104 -25.03 0.84 2.37
C SER A 104 -25.69 0.82 1.00
#